data_AF-A0A7K7USA8-F1
#
_entry.id   AF-A0A7K7USA8-F1
#
_cell.length_a   1.000
_cell.length_b   1.000
_cell.length_c   1.000
_cell.angle_alpha   90.00
_cell.angle_beta   90.00
_cell.angle_gamma   90.00
#
_symmetry.space_group_name_H-M   'P 1'
#
loop_
_entity.id
_entity.type
_entity.pdbx_description
1 polymer ?
#
loop_
_entity_poly.entity_id
_entity_poly.type
_entity_poly.pdbx_seq_one_letter_code
_entity_poly.pdbx_strand_id
1 'polypeptide(L)'
;ELMWSLRWKERALRQERELVLAESRACAERGRALEALLRPLCKPSEFERYVLFIGDLEKVVSLLLCLSSRLARVQNAMRRVDGNTDAEEKQSLNERHKLLSRQREDAKDLKENLDRRERVVSGVLAKYLPEEQLQDYRHFVQVKTSLLIEQKDLEEQIKILEEQLESLEKSIP
;
A
#
# COMPACT_ATOMS: atom_id res chain seq x y z
N GLU A 1 -30.21 -12.73 -8.03
CA GLU A 1 -29.05 -12.80 -8.95
C GLU A 1 -27.90 -11.90 -8.51
N LEU A 2 -28.12 -10.60 -8.24
CA LEU A 2 -27.06 -9.66 -7.82
C LEU A 2 -26.27 -10.09 -6.57
N MET A 3 -26.94 -10.44 -5.46
CA MET A 3 -26.26 -10.88 -4.23
C MET A 3 -25.38 -12.11 -4.45
N TRP A 4 -25.83 -13.06 -5.26
CA TRP A 4 -25.07 -14.26 -5.58
C TRP A 4 -23.79 -13.90 -6.36
N SER A 5 -23.91 -13.01 -7.35
CA SER A 5 -22.76 -12.50 -8.11
C SER A 5 -21.75 -11.77 -7.21
N LEU A 6 -22.22 -10.95 -6.27
CA LEU A 6 -21.35 -10.23 -5.33
C LEU A 6 -20.63 -11.18 -4.37
N ARG A 7 -21.34 -12.15 -3.78
CA ARG A 7 -20.74 -13.18 -2.91
C ARG A 7 -19.76 -14.08 -3.65
N TRP A 8 -19.99 -14.34 -4.94
CA TRP A 8 -19.04 -15.08 -5.78
C TRP A 8 -17.77 -14.26 -5.99
N LYS A 9 -17.91 -12.98 -6.34
CA LYS A 9 -16.77 -12.07 -6.53
C LYS A 9 -15.96 -11.89 -5.25
N GLU A 10 -16.63 -11.72 -4.11
CA GLU A 10 -15.99 -11.61 -2.80
C GLU A 10 -15.14 -12.85 -2.49
N ARG A 11 -15.68 -14.05 -2.74
CA ARG A 11 -14.93 -15.31 -2.58
C ARG A 11 -13.71 -15.38 -3.49
N ALA A 12 -13.84 -14.98 -4.75
CA ALA A 12 -12.72 -14.96 -5.69
C ALA A 12 -11.58 -14.04 -5.21
N LEU A 13 -11.92 -12.81 -4.78
CA LEU A 13 -10.93 -11.85 -4.26
C LEU A 13 -10.27 -12.34 -2.95
N ARG A 14 -11.02 -13.04 -2.09
CA ARG A 14 -10.44 -13.67 -0.89
C ARG A 14 -9.44 -14.76 -1.25
N GLN A 15 -9.69 -15.55 -2.29
CA GLN A 15 -8.74 -16.56 -2.75
C GLN A 15 -7.47 -15.91 -3.30
N GLU A 16 -7.61 -14.86 -4.11
CA GLU A 16 -6.50 -14.07 -4.63
C GLU A 16 -5.67 -13.44 -3.50
N ARG A 17 -6.32 -12.88 -2.48
CA ARG A 17 -5.66 -12.38 -1.27
C ARG A 17 -4.80 -13.44 -0.59
N GLU A 18 -5.27 -14.68 -0.47
CA GLU A 18 -4.47 -15.75 0.14
C GLU A 18 -3.23 -16.10 -0.71
N LEU A 19 -3.32 -16.04 -2.04
CA LEU A 19 -2.15 -16.21 -2.92
C LEU A 19 -1.14 -15.08 -2.72
N VAL A 20 -1.58 -13.82 -2.73
CA VAL A 20 -0.74 -12.65 -2.49
C VAL A 20 -0.09 -12.70 -1.10
N LEU A 21 -0.82 -13.16 -0.08
CA LEU A 21 -0.26 -13.36 1.27
C LEU A 21 0.81 -14.46 1.30
N ALA A 22 0.63 -15.55 0.55
CA ALA A 22 1.64 -16.59 0.44
C ALA A 22 2.91 -16.06 -0.24
N GLU A 23 2.77 -15.29 -1.32
CA GLU A 23 3.89 -14.64 -2.00
C GLU A 23 4.58 -13.60 -1.12
N SER A 24 3.83 -12.84 -0.34
CA SER A 24 4.36 -11.88 0.63
C SER A 24 5.20 -12.56 1.71
N ARG A 25 4.76 -13.74 2.20
CA ARG A 25 5.57 -14.55 3.14
C ARG A 25 6.87 -15.02 2.49
N ALA A 26 6.81 -15.54 1.26
CA ALA A 26 8.02 -15.94 0.52
C ALA A 26 8.95 -14.74 0.26
N CYS A 27 8.40 -13.56 -0.02
CA CYS A 27 9.15 -12.31 -0.14
C CYS A 27 9.81 -11.92 1.19
N ALA A 28 9.13 -12.09 2.32
CA ALA A 28 9.68 -11.82 3.64
C ALA A 28 10.85 -12.76 3.99
N GLU A 29 10.78 -14.03 3.60
CA GLU A 29 11.93 -14.96 3.75
C GLU A 29 13.13 -14.53 2.91
N ARG A 30 12.91 -14.11 1.66
CA ARG A 30 13.98 -13.54 0.81
C ARG A 30 14.61 -12.31 1.46
N GLY A 31 13.80 -11.44 2.06
CA GLY A 31 14.28 -10.28 2.83
C GLY A 31 15.15 -10.67 4.03
N ARG A 32 14.74 -11.69 4.80
CA ARG A 32 15.53 -12.24 5.92
C ARG A 32 16.86 -12.85 5.46
N ALA A 33 16.85 -13.57 4.35
CA ALA A 33 18.07 -14.14 3.78
C ALA A 33 19.05 -13.04 3.35
N LEU A 34 18.56 -11.99 2.69
CA LEU A 34 19.35 -10.80 2.35
C LEU A 34 19.91 -10.10 3.60
N GLU A 35 19.10 -9.93 4.64
CA GLU A 35 19.57 -9.37 5.92
C GLU A 35 20.71 -10.20 6.54
N ALA A 36 20.57 -11.52 6.56
CA ALA A 36 21.59 -12.42 7.09
C ALA A 36 22.89 -12.37 6.26
N LEU A 37 22.78 -12.25 4.94
CA LEU A 37 23.92 -12.09 4.02
C LEU A 37 24.63 -10.75 4.24
N LEU A 38 23.88 -9.66 4.36
CA LEU A 38 24.43 -8.30 4.45
C LEU A 38 25.06 -7.99 5.81
N ARG A 39 24.52 -8.57 6.89
CA ARG A 39 24.95 -8.29 8.27
C ARG A 39 26.47 -8.47 8.51
N PRO A 40 27.14 -9.54 8.05
CA PRO A 40 28.59 -9.67 8.21
C PRO A 40 29.41 -8.88 7.16
N LEU A 41 28.80 -8.46 6.04
CA LEU A 41 29.51 -7.81 4.94
C LEU A 41 29.60 -6.29 5.11
N CYS A 42 28.50 -5.67 5.55
CA CYS A 42 28.39 -4.22 5.63
C CYS A 42 28.90 -3.66 6.97
N LYS A 43 29.28 -2.39 6.98
CA LYS A 43 29.51 -1.67 8.24
C LYS A 43 28.21 -1.55 9.02
N PRO A 44 28.24 -1.50 10.37
CA PRO A 44 27.02 -1.41 11.19
C PRO A 44 26.08 -0.27 10.75
N SER A 45 26.62 0.93 10.49
CA SER A 45 25.84 2.09 10.07
C SER A 45 25.24 1.97 8.66
N GLU A 46 25.85 1.18 7.78
CA GLU A 46 25.35 0.91 6.43
C GLU A 46 24.22 -0.13 6.48
N PHE A 47 24.40 -1.17 7.30
CA PHE A 47 23.36 -2.16 7.55
C PHE A 47 22.13 -1.54 8.23
N GLU A 48 22.31 -0.66 9.22
CA GLU A 48 21.21 0.08 9.85
C GLU A 48 20.42 0.90 8.82
N ARG A 49 21.09 1.57 7.88
CA ARG A 49 20.40 2.32 6.81
C ARG A 49 19.55 1.40 5.93
N TYR A 50 20.05 0.21 5.60
CA TYR A 50 19.29 -0.80 4.86
C TYR A 50 18.03 -1.23 5.64
N VAL A 51 18.20 -1.60 6.92
CA VAL A 51 17.07 -2.06 7.76
C VAL A 51 16.01 -0.96 7.91
N LEU A 52 16.43 0.28 8.15
CA LEU A 52 15.53 1.44 8.22
C LEU A 52 14.79 1.66 6.89
N PHE A 53 15.50 1.56 5.76
CA PHE A 53 14.87 1.69 4.44
C PHE A 53 13.79 0.62 4.21
N ILE A 54 14.11 -0.66 4.43
CA ILE A 54 13.16 -1.76 4.25
C ILE A 54 11.97 -1.65 5.20
N GLY A 55 12.19 -1.21 6.44
CA GLY A 55 11.14 -1.01 7.44
C GLY A 55 10.23 0.19 7.15
N ASP A 56 10.77 1.25 6.53
CA ASP A 56 9.99 2.43 6.13
C ASP A 56 9.20 2.22 4.84
N LEU A 57 9.64 1.29 3.98
CA LEU A 57 8.99 0.99 2.71
C LEU A 57 7.51 0.66 2.89
N GLU A 58 7.20 -0.28 3.79
CA GLU A 58 5.82 -0.68 4.05
C GLU A 58 4.97 0.46 4.61
N LYS A 59 5.54 1.25 5.53
CA LYS A 59 4.83 2.35 6.20
C LYS A 59 4.47 3.45 5.20
N VAL A 60 5.42 3.88 4.37
CA VAL A 60 5.23 4.97 3.42
C VAL A 60 4.28 4.55 2.30
N VAL A 61 4.44 3.35 1.73
CA VAL A 61 3.55 2.84 0.69
C VAL A 61 2.12 2.69 1.23
N SER A 62 1.96 2.08 2.41
CA SER A 62 0.64 1.92 3.04
C SER A 62 -0.02 3.27 3.34
N LEU A 63 0.73 4.25 3.85
CA LEU A 63 0.21 5.60 4.11
C LEU A 63 -0.30 6.25 2.82
N LEU A 64 0.47 6.19 1.75
CA LEU A 64 0.13 6.79 0.46
C LEU A 64 -1.14 6.17 -0.13
N LEU A 65 -1.27 4.85 -0.09
CA LEU A 65 -2.44 4.12 -0.58
C LEU A 65 -3.69 4.44 0.26
N CYS A 66 -3.56 4.42 1.59
CA CYS A 66 -4.65 4.78 2.51
C CYS A 66 -5.16 6.21 2.27
N LEU A 67 -4.26 7.19 2.09
CA LEU A 67 -4.63 8.57 1.80
C LEU A 67 -5.29 8.70 0.43
N SER A 68 -4.79 7.96 -0.57
CA SER A 68 -5.36 7.95 -1.92
C SER A 68 -6.78 7.39 -1.94
N SER A 69 -7.03 6.26 -1.27
CA SER A 69 -8.39 5.70 -1.12
C SER A 69 -9.32 6.69 -0.40
N ARG A 70 -8.88 7.24 0.74
CA ARG A 70 -9.69 8.22 1.50
C ARG A 70 -10.02 9.46 0.70
N LEU A 71 -9.06 9.99 -0.07
CA LEU A 71 -9.28 11.15 -0.92
C LEU A 71 -10.26 10.83 -2.06
N ALA A 72 -10.12 9.67 -2.71
CA ALA A 72 -11.04 9.23 -3.76
C ALA A 72 -12.48 9.10 -3.25
N ARG A 73 -12.67 8.56 -2.04
CA ARG A 73 -14.00 8.48 -1.39
C ARG A 73 -14.60 9.86 -1.14
N VAL A 74 -13.82 10.82 -0.66
CA VAL A 74 -14.28 12.20 -0.46
C VAL A 74 -14.61 12.88 -1.79
N GLN A 75 -13.78 12.69 -2.82
CA GLN A 75 -14.04 13.22 -4.17
C GLN A 75 -15.33 12.64 -4.76
N ASN A 76 -15.59 11.34 -4.55
CA ASN A 76 -16.83 10.70 -4.97
C ASN A 76 -18.05 11.25 -4.20
N ALA A 77 -17.93 11.51 -2.89
CA ALA A 77 -18.98 12.15 -2.12
C ALA A 77 -19.27 13.58 -2.61
N MET A 78 -18.22 14.38 -2.87
CA MET A 78 -18.37 15.73 -3.41
C MET A 78 -19.07 15.76 -4.77
N ARG A 79 -18.88 14.75 -5.64
CA ARG A 79 -19.60 14.65 -6.92
C ARG A 79 -21.09 14.37 -6.78
N ARG A 80 -21.54 13.88 -5.62
CA ARG A 80 -22.95 13.58 -5.32
C ARG A 80 -23.68 14.75 -4.65
N VAL A 81 -22.94 15.77 -4.22
CA VAL A 81 -23.50 16.99 -3.63
C VAL A 81 -24.37 17.72 -4.65
N ASP A 82 -25.56 18.13 -4.22
CA ASP A 82 -26.55 18.81 -5.06
C ASP A 82 -27.13 20.07 -4.38
N GLY A 83 -28.19 20.64 -4.96
CA GLY A 83 -28.87 21.83 -4.44
C GLY A 83 -29.53 21.64 -3.07
N ASN A 84 -29.87 20.40 -2.70
CA ASN A 84 -30.56 20.07 -1.46
C ASN A 84 -29.60 19.69 -0.32
N THR A 85 -28.33 19.43 -0.66
CA THR A 85 -27.31 19.12 0.33
C THR A 85 -27.04 20.34 1.22
N ASP A 86 -27.00 20.11 2.53
CA ASP A 86 -26.84 21.15 3.55
C ASP A 86 -25.52 21.93 3.40
N ALA A 87 -25.53 23.22 3.74
CA ALA A 87 -24.38 24.09 3.57
C ALA A 87 -23.20 23.71 4.49
N GLU A 88 -23.49 23.25 5.71
CA GLU A 88 -22.48 22.78 6.66
C GLU A 88 -21.85 21.47 6.17
N GLU A 89 -22.66 20.54 5.64
CA GLU A 89 -22.17 19.31 5.03
C GLU A 89 -21.24 19.58 3.83
N LYS A 90 -21.63 20.50 2.94
CA LYS A 90 -20.80 20.95 1.81
C LYS A 90 -19.47 21.52 2.28
N GLN A 91 -19.50 22.37 3.29
CA GLN A 91 -18.30 22.99 3.84
C GLN A 91 -17.38 21.94 4.47
N SER A 92 -17.92 21.03 5.28
CA SER A 92 -17.19 19.93 5.91
C SER A 92 -16.49 19.02 4.89
N LEU A 93 -17.17 18.65 3.81
CA LEU A 93 -16.58 17.87 2.71
C LEU A 93 -15.41 18.61 2.03
N ASN A 94 -15.56 19.90 1.80
CA ASN A 94 -14.51 20.73 1.19
C ASN A 94 -13.27 20.85 2.09
N GLU A 95 -13.47 21.05 3.40
CA GLU A 95 -12.38 21.09 4.38
C GLU A 95 -11.64 19.75 4.46
N ARG A 96 -12.40 18.64 4.51
CA ARG A 96 -11.83 17.29 4.48
C ARG A 96 -11.05 17.01 3.21
N HIS A 97 -11.55 17.43 2.05
CA HIS A 97 -10.84 17.31 0.77
C HIS A 97 -9.53 18.09 0.78
N LYS A 98 -9.53 19.35 1.24
CA LYS A 98 -8.33 20.18 1.34
C LYS A 98 -7.28 19.54 2.27
N LEU A 99 -7.69 19.06 3.44
CA LEU A 99 -6.80 18.40 4.38
C LEU A 99 -6.18 17.13 3.80
N LEU A 100 -7.00 16.22 3.25
CA LEU A 100 -6.51 14.96 2.65
C LEU A 100 -5.62 15.21 1.43
N SER A 101 -5.91 16.23 0.64
CA SER A 101 -5.07 16.61 -0.50
C SER A 101 -3.67 17.02 -0.06
N ARG A 102 -3.56 17.82 1.02
CA ARG A 102 -2.28 18.21 1.60
C ARG A 102 -1.53 17.01 2.16
N GLN A 103 -2.20 16.19 2.98
CA GLN A 103 -1.59 14.97 3.55
C GLN A 103 -1.09 14.01 2.46
N ARG A 104 -1.81 13.89 1.34
CA ARG A 104 -1.37 13.06 0.21
C ARG A 104 -0.10 13.62 -0.42
N GLU A 105 0.03 14.95 -0.51
CA GLU A 105 1.25 15.57 -1.03
C GLU A 105 2.43 15.34 -0.09
N ASP A 106 2.24 15.54 1.23
CA ASP A 106 3.26 15.23 2.23
C ASP A 106 3.71 13.74 2.14
N ALA A 107 2.77 12.82 1.90
CA ALA A 107 3.07 11.41 1.71
C ALA A 107 3.83 11.09 0.41
N LYS A 108 3.62 11.88 -0.66
CA LYS A 108 4.45 11.76 -1.88
C LYS A 108 5.87 12.23 -1.61
N ASP A 109 6.07 13.31 -0.87
CA ASP A 109 7.41 13.78 -0.49
C ASP A 109 8.14 12.72 0.34
N LEU A 110 7.43 12.04 1.25
CA LEU A 110 7.98 10.88 1.97
C LEU A 110 8.38 9.74 1.02
N LYS A 111 7.58 9.46 -0.02
CA LYS A 111 7.90 8.45 -1.04
C LYS A 111 9.12 8.83 -1.88
N GLU A 112 9.23 10.08 -2.30
CA GLU A 112 10.41 10.56 -3.04
C GLU A 112 11.69 10.49 -2.19
N ASN A 113 11.59 10.87 -0.91
CA ASN A 113 12.69 10.74 0.04
C ASN A 113 13.09 9.27 0.24
N LEU A 114 12.10 8.37 0.31
CA LEU A 114 12.34 6.93 0.37
C LEU A 114 13.04 6.42 -0.89
N ASP A 115 12.66 6.87 -2.08
CA ASP A 115 13.29 6.49 -3.35
C ASP A 115 14.72 7.02 -3.49
N ARG A 116 15.02 8.18 -2.89
CA ARG A 116 16.40 8.67 -2.77
C ARG A 116 17.20 7.79 -1.82
N ARG A 117 16.62 7.38 -0.68
CA ARG A 117 17.25 6.47 0.27
C ARG A 117 17.51 5.10 -0.36
N GLU A 118 16.58 4.57 -1.14
CA GLU A 118 16.73 3.31 -1.89
C GLU A 118 18.00 3.36 -2.76
N ARG A 119 18.16 4.41 -3.57
CA ARG A 119 19.33 4.60 -4.43
C ARG A 119 20.64 4.65 -3.65
N VAL A 120 20.63 5.34 -2.51
CA VAL A 120 21.80 5.40 -1.61
C VAL A 120 22.13 4.02 -1.05
N VAL A 121 21.12 3.28 -0.56
CA VAL A 121 21.30 1.92 -0.05
C VAL A 121 21.82 1.00 -1.16
N SER A 122 21.21 1.00 -2.34
CA SER A 122 21.67 0.21 -3.49
C SER A 122 23.13 0.52 -3.85
N GLY A 123 23.53 1.80 -3.84
CA GLY A 123 24.91 2.20 -4.12
C GLY A 123 25.91 1.79 -3.03
N VAL A 124 25.46 1.68 -1.78
CA VAL A 124 26.27 1.10 -0.69
C VAL A 124 26.42 -0.40 -0.88
N LEU A 125 25.33 -1.12 -1.17
CA LEU A 125 25.35 -2.57 -1.34
C LEU A 125 26.20 -3.02 -2.54
N ALA A 126 26.26 -2.22 -3.60
CA ALA A 126 27.10 -2.47 -4.77
C ALA A 126 28.60 -2.59 -4.46
N LYS A 127 29.07 -2.13 -3.29
CA LYS A 127 30.46 -2.27 -2.85
C LYS A 127 30.76 -3.65 -2.26
N TYR A 128 29.72 -4.37 -1.83
CA TYR A 128 29.82 -5.61 -1.07
C TYR A 128 29.25 -6.82 -1.83
N LEU A 129 28.28 -6.58 -2.72
CA LEU A 129 27.59 -7.62 -3.47
C LEU A 129 28.06 -7.70 -4.92
N PRO A 130 28.17 -8.90 -5.51
CA PRO A 130 28.28 -9.05 -6.96
C PRO A 130 26.99 -8.59 -7.65
N GLU A 131 27.09 -8.28 -8.95
CA GLU A 131 25.98 -7.70 -9.72
C GLU A 131 24.71 -8.57 -9.70
N GLU A 132 24.85 -9.90 -9.74
CA GLU A 132 23.72 -10.84 -9.64
C GLU A 132 22.94 -10.68 -8.34
N GLN A 133 23.63 -10.67 -7.20
CA GLN A 133 22.99 -10.48 -5.88
C GLN A 133 22.44 -9.07 -5.70
N LEU A 134 23.07 -8.06 -6.32
CA LEU A 134 22.55 -6.71 -6.34
C LEU A 134 21.26 -6.60 -7.17
N GLN A 135 21.17 -7.33 -8.28
CA GLN A 135 19.95 -7.46 -9.08
C GLN A 135 18.84 -8.15 -8.28
N ASP A 136 19.17 -9.22 -7.54
CA ASP A 136 18.23 -9.91 -6.65
C ASP A 136 17.69 -8.98 -5.56
N TYR A 137 18.54 -8.16 -4.96
CA TYR A 137 18.12 -7.13 -4.00
C TYR A 137 17.13 -6.13 -4.64
N ARG A 138 17.46 -5.58 -5.82
CA ARG A 138 16.57 -4.63 -6.52
C ARG A 138 15.22 -5.27 -6.86
N HIS A 139 15.26 -6.50 -7.35
CA HIS A 139 14.05 -7.27 -7.65
C HIS A 139 13.22 -7.53 -6.39
N PHE A 140 13.85 -7.90 -5.27
CA PHE A 140 13.19 -8.05 -3.97
C PHE A 140 12.44 -6.79 -3.54
N VAL A 141 13.07 -5.61 -3.62
CA VAL A 141 12.43 -4.33 -3.25
C VAL A 141 11.22 -4.02 -4.14
N GLN A 142 11.34 -4.28 -5.45
CA GLN A 142 10.26 -4.10 -6.42
C GLN A 142 9.07 -5.04 -6.14
N VAL A 143 9.35 -6.33 -5.95
CA VAL A 143 8.32 -7.34 -5.65
C VAL A 143 7.64 -7.02 -4.32
N LYS A 144 8.41 -6.68 -3.28
CA LYS A 144 7.85 -6.30 -1.97
C LYS A 144 6.88 -5.12 -2.11
N THR A 145 7.25 -4.09 -2.89
CA THR A 145 6.39 -2.92 -3.12
C THR A 145 5.13 -3.29 -3.89
N SER A 146 5.26 -4.12 -4.93
CA SER A 146 4.12 -4.55 -5.77
C SER A 146 3.11 -5.36 -4.96
N LEU A 147 3.59 -6.33 -4.17
CA LEU A 147 2.75 -7.14 -3.28
C LEU A 147 2.04 -6.30 -2.21
N LEU A 148 2.70 -5.26 -1.68
CA LEU A 148 2.07 -4.34 -0.73
C LEU A 148 0.91 -3.55 -1.36
N ILE A 149 1.09 -3.08 -2.60
CA ILE A 149 0.03 -2.37 -3.33
C ILE A 149 -1.14 -3.33 -3.60
N GLU A 150 -0.86 -4.50 -4.16
CA GLU A 150 -1.87 -5.50 -4.50
C GLU A 150 -2.65 -5.97 -3.28
N GLN A 151 -1.96 -6.24 -2.16
CA GLN A 151 -2.61 -6.59 -0.91
C GLN A 151 -3.59 -5.50 -0.44
N LYS A 152 -3.18 -4.23 -0.49
CA LYS A 152 -4.02 -3.10 -0.06
C LYS A 152 -5.22 -2.89 -0.98
N ASP A 153 -5.03 -3.07 -2.28
CA ASP A 153 -6.11 -2.97 -3.27
C ASP A 153 -7.13 -4.10 -3.10
N LEU A 154 -6.68 -5.33 -2.83
CA LEU A 154 -7.57 -6.45 -2.52
C LEU A 154 -8.33 -6.23 -1.21
N GLU A 155 -7.66 -5.75 -0.16
CA GLU A 155 -8.28 -5.42 1.12
C GLU A 155 -9.42 -4.38 0.96
N GLU A 156 -9.19 -3.31 0.19
CA GLU A 156 -10.21 -2.29 -0.06
C GLU A 156 -11.37 -2.83 -0.92
N GLN A 157 -11.08 -3.63 -1.96
CA GLN A 157 -12.12 -4.21 -2.80
C GLN A 157 -13.02 -5.18 -2.03
N ILE A 158 -12.44 -6.05 -1.20
CA ILE A 158 -13.19 -6.96 -0.34
C ILE A 158 -14.07 -6.15 0.62
N LYS A 159 -13.52 -5.13 1.27
CA LYS A 159 -14.27 -4.27 2.19
C LYS A 159 -15.46 -3.59 1.52
N ILE A 160 -15.28 -3.04 0.30
CA ILE A 160 -16.39 -2.42 -0.45
C ILE A 160 -17.48 -3.44 -0.76
N LEU A 161 -17.11 -4.67 -1.13
CA LEU A 161 -18.10 -5.73 -1.40
C LEU A 161 -18.83 -6.16 -0.13
N GLU A 162 -18.14 -6.27 1.00
CA GLU A 162 -18.76 -6.55 2.31
C GLU A 162 -19.78 -5.46 2.67
N GLU A 163 -19.41 -4.18 2.55
CA GLU A 163 -20.31 -3.04 2.80
C GLU A 163 -21.54 -3.07 1.86
N GLN A 164 -21.35 -3.45 0.58
CA GLN A 164 -22.44 -3.60 -0.38
C GLN A 164 -23.39 -4.76 -0.04
N LEU A 165 -22.84 -5.91 0.34
CA LEU A 165 -23.62 -7.08 0.72
C LEU A 165 -24.45 -6.81 1.98
N GLU A 166 -23.83 -6.20 3.00
CA GLU A 166 -24.53 -5.85 4.24
C GLU A 166 -25.69 -4.87 3.99
N SER A 167 -25.49 -3.87 3.13
CA SER A 167 -26.54 -2.93 2.73
C SER A 167 -27.70 -3.62 2.01
N LEU A 168 -27.42 -4.60 1.14
CA LEU A 168 -28.45 -5.35 0.42
C LEU A 168 -29.23 -6.27 1.36
N GLU A 169 -28.55 -6.96 2.27
CA GLU A 169 -29.19 -7.84 3.26
C GLU A 169 -30.16 -7.08 4.17
N LYS A 170 -29.79 -5.86 4.59
CA LYS A 170 -30.66 -4.98 5.38
C LYS A 170 -31.84 -4.40 4.60
N SER A 171 -31.77 -4.39 3.28
CA SER A 171 -32.82 -3.83 2.40
C SER A 171 -33.85 -4.87 1.96
N ILE A 172 -33.60 -6.16 2.23
CA ILE A 172 -34.54 -7.24 1.98
C ILE A 172 -35.41 -7.38 3.23
N PRO A 173 -36.76 -7.27 3.11
CA PRO A 173 -37.68 -7.38 4.25
C PRO A 173 -37.69 -8.78 4.88
#